data_AF-A0A0G0FYU0-F1
#
_entry.id   AF-A0A0G0FYU0-F1
#
_cell.length_a   1.000
_cell.length_b   1.000
_cell.length_c   1.000
_cell.angle_alpha   90.00
_cell.angle_beta   90.00
_cell.angle_gamma   90.00
#
_symmetry.space_group_name_H-M   'P 1'
#
loop_
_entity.id
_entity.type
_entity.pdbx_description
1 polymer ?
#
loop_
_entity_poly.entity_id
_entity_poly.type
_entity_poly.pdbx_seq_one_letter_code
_entity_poly.pdbx_strand_id
1 'polypeptide(L)'
;MNTYDVPVFKKTGFDNALYKRLQTEEILKRVSKISSGHLYLEIGGKLFNDPHAARVLPGFDPKIKIDILKSLNTPFDIIFCMNYADILSNRQLNNHKENYIDSSLNILNDLQT
;
A
#
# COMPACT_ATOMS: atom_id res chain seq x y z
N MET A 1 -16.99 -13.60 -6.41
CA MET A 1 -16.62 -12.31 -5.81
C MET A 1 -15.27 -11.93 -6.39
N ASN A 2 -15.17 -10.80 -7.08
CA ASN A 2 -13.90 -10.34 -7.62
C ASN A 2 -12.95 -9.99 -6.46
N THR A 3 -11.64 -10.03 -6.70
CA THR A 3 -10.61 -9.69 -5.72
C THR A 3 -10.69 -8.23 -5.24
N TYR A 4 -11.52 -7.40 -5.86
CA TYR A 4 -11.78 -6.00 -5.53
C TYR A 4 -13.04 -5.75 -4.72
N ASP A 5 -13.96 -6.71 -4.69
CA ASP A 5 -15.23 -6.51 -3.99
C ASP A 5 -14.97 -6.56 -2.48
N VAL A 6 -15.40 -5.52 -1.77
CA VAL A 6 -15.38 -5.44 -0.32
C VAL A 6 -16.83 -5.51 0.16
N PRO A 7 -17.21 -6.48 1.00
CA PRO A 7 -18.57 -6.58 1.52
C PRO A 7 -18.85 -5.43 2.48
N VAL A 8 -20.10 -4.99 2.52
CA VAL A 8 -20.55 -4.04 3.54
C VAL A 8 -20.77 -4.82 4.84
N PHE A 9 -20.00 -4.46 5.87
CA PHE A 9 -20.11 -5.08 7.19
C PHE A 9 -21.15 -4.36 8.06
N LYS A 10 -22.05 -5.12 8.69
CA LYS A 10 -23.04 -4.56 9.64
C LYS A 10 -22.40 -4.08 10.95
N LYS A 11 -21.24 -4.62 11.32
CA LYS A 11 -20.45 -4.24 12.48
C LYS A 11 -19.00 -4.11 12.06
N THR A 12 -18.34 -3.06 12.50
CA THR A 12 -16.90 -2.90 12.34
C THR A 12 -16.17 -3.69 13.44
N GLY A 13 -15.00 -4.22 13.09
CA GLY A 13 -14.05 -4.89 13.99
C GLY A 13 -12.65 -4.29 13.92
N PHE A 14 -12.46 -3.27 13.08
CA PHE A 14 -11.20 -2.57 12.88
C PHE A 14 -11.44 -1.06 12.94
N ASP A 15 -10.68 -0.36 13.77
CA ASP A 15 -10.71 1.10 13.88
C ASP A 15 -9.65 1.71 12.96
N ASN A 16 -10.10 2.21 11.82
CA ASN A 16 -9.23 2.80 10.80
C ASN A 16 -8.56 4.10 11.25
N ALA A 17 -9.25 4.91 12.07
CA ALA A 17 -8.71 6.17 12.56
C ALA A 17 -7.60 5.92 13.60
N LEU A 18 -7.85 4.97 14.51
CA LEU A 18 -6.85 4.52 15.46
C LEU A 18 -5.63 3.91 14.76
N TYR A 19 -5.85 3.06 13.75
CA TYR A 19 -4.78 2.47 12.95
C TYR A 19 -3.91 3.53 12.27
N LYS A 20 -4.53 4.51 11.59
CA LYS A 20 -3.81 5.61 10.95
C LYS A 20 -2.92 6.34 11.96
N ARG A 21 -3.48 6.73 13.09
CA ARG A 21 -2.76 7.46 14.15
C ARG A 21 -1.56 6.66 14.65
N LEU A 22 -1.79 5.40 15.08
CA LEU A 22 -0.74 4.56 15.64
C LEU A 22 0.37 4.25 14.63
N GLN A 23 0.04 3.99 13.37
CA GLN A 23 1.04 3.72 12.34
C GLN A 23 1.88 4.95 12.00
N THR A 24 1.24 6.11 11.85
CA THR A 24 1.97 7.37 11.64
C THR A 24 2.92 7.66 12.81
N GLU A 25 2.45 7.51 14.05
CA GLU A 25 3.27 7.69 15.25
C GLU A 25 4.46 6.72 15.30
N GLU A 26 4.25 5.43 15.04
CA GLU A 26 5.32 4.42 15.10
C GLU A 26 6.33 4.56 13.95
N ILE A 27 5.91 4.97 12.75
CA ILE A 27 6.85 5.28 11.66
C ILE A 27 7.73 6.48 12.04
N LEU A 28 7.15 7.58 12.51
CA LEU A 28 7.92 8.76 12.93
C LEU A 28 8.86 8.45 14.09
N LYS A 29 8.40 7.67 15.07
CA LYS A 29 9.22 7.17 16.17
C LYS A 29 10.34 6.24 15.72
N ARG A 30 10.15 5.50 14.61
CA ARG A 30 11.24 4.71 14.02
C ARG A 30 12.26 5.62 13.35
N VAL A 31 11.81 6.60 12.57
CA VAL A 31 12.68 7.57 11.90
C VAL A 31 13.52 8.34 12.92
N SER A 32 12.92 8.81 14.02
CA SER A 32 13.65 9.58 15.04
C SER A 32 14.75 8.81 15.78
N LYS A 33 14.72 7.47 15.73
CA LYS A 33 15.77 6.61 16.31
C LYS A 33 16.98 6.42 15.40
N ILE A 34 16.91 6.87 14.14
CA ILE A 34 18.01 6.77 13.19
C ILE A 34 18.86 8.03 13.33
N SER A 35 20.02 7.88 13.99
CA SER A 35 20.97 8.99 14.20
C SER A 35 21.84 9.28 12.98
N SER A 36 21.95 8.34 12.05
CA SER A 36 22.69 8.47 10.79
C SER A 36 22.10 7.54 9.74
N GLY A 37 21.92 8.02 8.52
CA GLY A 37 21.37 7.26 7.39
C GLY A 37 19.87 7.49 7.15
N HIS A 38 19.26 6.60 6.37
CA HIS A 38 17.86 6.70 5.94
C HIS A 38 17.07 5.45 6.32
N LEU A 39 15.77 5.63 6.58
CA LEU A 39 14.83 4.52 6.73
C LEU A 39 14.34 4.07 5.34
N TYR A 40 14.65 2.84 4.96
CA TYR A 40 14.00 2.18 3.83
C TYR A 40 12.80 1.39 4.36
N LEU A 41 11.59 1.81 3.99
CA LEU A 41 10.34 1.21 4.45
C LEU A 41 9.65 0.48 3.30
N GLU A 42 9.51 -0.83 3.43
CA GLU A 42 8.68 -1.63 2.53
C GLU A 42 7.20 -1.48 2.92
N ILE A 43 6.34 -1.20 1.94
CA ILE A 43 4.89 -1.17 2.14
C ILE A 43 4.30 -2.49 1.65
N GLY A 44 3.85 -3.33 2.57
CA GLY A 44 3.21 -4.60 2.25
C GLY A 44 1.85 -4.42 1.58
N GLY A 45 1.50 -5.34 0.67
CA GLY A 45 0.21 -5.36 -0.03
C GLY A 45 0.05 -4.26 -1.08
N LYS A 46 -1.16 -4.08 -1.61
CA LYS A 46 -1.44 -3.02 -2.59
C LYS A 46 -1.41 -1.65 -1.91
N LEU A 47 -0.71 -0.68 -2.50
CA LEU A 47 -0.48 0.63 -1.91
C LEU A 47 -1.72 1.54 -2.00
N PHE A 48 -2.29 1.70 -3.19
CA PHE A 48 -3.41 2.61 -3.44
C PHE A 48 -4.78 2.08 -3.01
N ASN A 49 -4.96 0.77 -3.10
CA ASN A 49 -6.23 0.12 -2.82
C ASN A 49 -5.97 -1.32 -2.36
N ASP A 50 -6.16 -1.60 -1.07
CA ASP A 50 -6.02 -2.93 -0.48
C ASP A 50 -7.38 -3.57 -0.15
N PRO A 51 -8.06 -4.15 -1.16
CA PRO A 51 -9.34 -4.81 -0.96
C PRO A 51 -9.20 -6.12 -0.17
N HIS A 52 -8.00 -6.73 -0.12
CA HIS A 52 -7.78 -7.93 0.67
C HIS A 52 -7.87 -7.61 2.17
N ALA A 53 -7.12 -6.60 2.64
CA ALA A 53 -7.19 -6.16 4.02
C ALA A 53 -8.62 -5.73 4.40
N ALA A 54 -9.32 -4.98 3.53
CA ALA A 54 -10.68 -4.54 3.80
C ALA A 54 -11.71 -5.68 3.90
N ARG A 55 -11.53 -6.79 3.17
CA ARG A 55 -12.37 -7.99 3.34
C ARG A 55 -12.11 -8.73 4.65
N VAL A 56 -10.88 -8.69 5.13
CA VAL A 56 -10.45 -9.42 6.33
C VAL A 56 -10.70 -8.61 7.61
N LEU A 57 -10.63 -7.28 7.52
CA LEU A 57 -10.70 -6.34 8.63
C LEU A 57 -11.91 -5.42 8.47
N PRO A 58 -13.08 -5.76 9.04
CA PRO A 58 -14.29 -4.96 8.93
C PRO A 58 -14.10 -3.54 9.45
N GLY A 59 -14.07 -2.55 8.56
CA GLY A 59 -13.81 -1.15 8.90
C GLY A 59 -12.45 -0.62 8.44
N PHE A 60 -11.57 -1.47 7.90
CA PHE A 60 -10.32 -1.03 7.26
C PHE A 60 -10.63 -0.32 5.93
N ASP A 61 -10.10 0.90 5.76
CA ASP A 61 -10.17 1.63 4.51
C ASP A 61 -9.08 1.14 3.55
N PRO A 62 -9.43 0.61 2.37
CA PRO A 62 -8.45 0.16 1.37
C PRO A 62 -7.39 1.19 0.99
N LYS A 63 -7.68 2.50 1.12
CA LYS A 63 -6.79 3.61 0.73
C LYS A 63 -5.89 4.11 1.87
N ILE A 64 -6.04 3.56 3.09
CA ILE A 64 -5.45 4.13 4.30
C ILE A 64 -3.93 4.27 4.28
N LYS A 65 -3.23 3.45 3.49
CA LYS A 65 -1.76 3.48 3.40
C LYS A 65 -1.25 4.79 2.79
N ILE A 66 -1.89 5.27 1.72
CA ILE A 66 -1.57 6.57 1.13
C ILE A 66 -1.84 7.69 2.13
N ASP A 67 -2.94 7.60 2.86
CA ASP A 67 -3.28 8.58 3.89
C ASP A 67 -2.28 8.61 5.04
N ILE A 68 -1.76 7.45 5.46
CA ILE A 68 -0.68 7.35 6.45
C ILE A 68 0.58 8.04 5.93
N LEU A 69 1.02 7.73 4.70
CA LEU A 69 2.21 8.33 4.08
C LEU A 69 2.09 9.86 3.97
N LYS A 70 0.93 10.37 3.52
CA LYS A 70 0.64 11.81 3.47
C LYS A 70 0.67 12.46 4.86
N SER A 71 0.27 11.72 5.90
CA SER A 71 0.24 12.23 7.29
C SER A 71 1.60 12.25 7.97
N LEU A 72 2.65 11.65 7.38
CA LEU A 72 4.00 11.67 7.96
C LEU A 72 4.58 13.10 7.99
N ASN A 73 4.14 13.99 7.10
CA ASN A 73 4.62 15.38 7.00
C ASN A 73 6.16 15.51 6.98
N THR A 74 6.85 14.49 6.48
CA THR A 74 8.31 14.44 6.31
C THR A 74 8.61 14.25 4.82
N PRO A 75 9.69 14.83 4.29
CA PRO A 75 10.16 14.49 2.95
C PRO A 75 10.47 12.98 2.88
N PHE A 76 10.01 12.33 1.80
CA PHE A 76 10.34 10.95 1.49
C PHE A 76 10.38 10.77 -0.03
N ASP A 77 11.17 9.80 -0.47
CA ASP A 77 11.22 9.34 -1.85
C ASP A 77 10.59 7.96 -1.98
N ILE A 78 10.02 7.66 -3.14
CA ILE A 78 9.46 6.34 -3.46
C ILE A 78 10.44 5.59 -4.35
N ILE A 79 10.88 4.43 -3.88
CA ILE A 79 11.69 3.51 -4.67
C ILE A 79 10.76 2.44 -5.25
N PHE A 80 10.57 2.46 -6.57
CA PHE A 80 9.74 1.50 -7.28
C PHE A 80 10.59 0.37 -7.86
N CYS A 81 10.42 -0.84 -7.34
CA CYS A 81 11.22 -2.01 -7.75
C CYS A 81 10.47 -2.87 -8.76
N MET A 82 11.11 -3.19 -9.88
CA MET A 82 10.60 -4.15 -10.88
C MET A 82 11.55 -5.33 -11.05
N ASN A 83 10.99 -6.53 -11.20
CA ASN A 83 11.78 -7.74 -11.38
C ASN A 83 12.12 -7.97 -12.88
N TYR A 84 13.41 -8.10 -13.18
CA TYR A 84 13.90 -8.31 -14.55
C TYR A 84 13.39 -9.61 -15.20
N ALA A 85 13.37 -10.73 -14.47
CA ALA A 85 12.92 -12.00 -15.00
C ALA A 85 11.40 -12.00 -15.29
N ASP A 86 10.61 -11.32 -14.45
CA ASP A 86 9.17 -11.15 -14.67
C ASP A 86 8.86 -10.26 -15.89
N ILE A 87 9.69 -9.23 -16.13
CA ILE A 87 9.64 -8.40 -17.36
C ILE A 87 9.93 -9.28 -18.58
N LEU A 88 11.05 -10.01 -18.56
CA LEU A 88 11.46 -10.86 -19.69
C LEU A 88 10.45 -11.94 -20.04
N SER A 89 9.84 -12.56 -19.03
CA SER A 89 8.85 -13.63 -19.22
C SER A 89 7.45 -13.11 -19.57
N ASN A 90 7.25 -11.79 -19.65
CA ASN A 90 5.95 -11.14 -19.78
C ASN A 90 4.92 -11.75 -18.82
N ARG A 91 5.30 -11.85 -17.53
CA ARG A 91 4.55 -12.61 -16.54
C ARG A 91 3.09 -12.14 -16.49
N GLN A 92 2.17 -13.10 -16.61
CA GLN A 92 0.75 -12.85 -16.43
C GLN A 92 0.41 -12.81 -14.95
N LEU A 93 -0.40 -11.83 -14.54
CA LEU A 93 -0.86 -11.73 -13.15
C LEU A 93 -2.12 -12.58 -12.98
N ASN A 94 -2.12 -13.49 -12.00
CA ASN A 94 -3.21 -14.45 -11.76
C ASN A 94 -4.59 -13.80 -11.54
N ASN A 95 -4.62 -12.52 -11.16
CA ASN A 95 -5.82 -11.82 -10.72
C ASN A 95 -6.29 -10.73 -11.70
N HIS A 96 -5.58 -10.53 -12.82
CA HIS A 96 -5.87 -9.45 -13.78
C HIS A 96 -5.87 -9.97 -15.22
N LYS A 97 -6.61 -9.30 -16.10
CA LYS A 97 -6.39 -9.39 -17.56
C LYS A 97 -5.21 -8.52 -18.01
N GLU A 98 -4.24 -8.30 -17.14
CA GLU A 98 -3.12 -7.38 -17.32
C GLU A 98 -1.83 -8.13 -17.00
N ASN A 99 -0.80 -7.89 -17.80
CA ASN A 99 0.53 -8.45 -17.54
C ASN A 99 1.27 -7.61 -16.47
N TYR A 100 2.41 -8.14 -16.02
CA TYR A 100 3.23 -7.51 -15.00
C TYR A 100 3.72 -6.10 -15.38
N ILE A 101 4.03 -5.87 -16.65
CA ILE A 101 4.54 -4.58 -17.14
C ILE A 101 3.43 -3.54 -17.11
N ASP A 102 2.27 -3.84 -17.70
CA ASP A 102 1.11 -2.94 -17.77
C ASP A 102 0.64 -2.57 -16.36
N SER A 103 0.53 -3.55 -15.46
CA SER A 103 0.18 -3.29 -14.07
C SER A 103 1.21 -2.40 -13.36
N SER A 104 2.49 -2.54 -13.68
CA SER A 104 3.55 -1.72 -13.07
C SER A 104 3.52 -0.28 -13.59
N LEU A 105 3.27 -0.08 -14.88
CA LEU A 105 3.11 1.24 -15.49
C LEU A 105 1.88 1.97 -14.93
N ASN A 106 0.77 1.26 -14.72
CA ASN A 106 -0.42 1.83 -14.09
C ASN A 106 -0.13 2.34 -12.67
N ILE A 107 0.56 1.55 -11.85
CA ILE A 107 0.97 1.98 -10.50
C ILE A 107 1.91 3.18 -10.57
N LEU A 108 2.84 3.22 -11.52
CA LEU A 108 3.74 4.35 -11.70
C LEU A 108 2.98 5.64 -12.07
N ASN A 109 1.98 5.54 -12.94
CA ASN A 109 1.13 6.68 -13.29
C ASN A 109 0.33 7.18 -12.08
N ASP A 110 -0.24 6.26 -11.27
CA ASP A 110 -0.97 6.61 -10.05
C ASP A 110 -0.08 7.34 -9.02
N LEU A 111 1.22 7.03 -8.97
CA LEU A 111 2.19 7.69 -8.09
C LEU A 111 2.54 9.12 -8.53
N GLN A 112 2.34 9.45 -9.81
CA GLN A 112 2.64 10.77 -10.37
C GLN A 112 1.46 11.75 -10.30
N THR A 113 0.28 11.28 -9.89
CA THR A 113 -0.96 12.05 -9.77
C THR A 113 -1.30 12.41 -8.33
#